data_AF-A0A1F6VA98-F1
#
_entry.id   AF-A0A1F6VA98-F1
#
_cell.length_a   1.000
_cell.length_b   1.000
_cell.length_c   1.000
_cell.angle_alpha   90.00
_cell.angle_beta   90.00
_cell.angle_gamma   90.00
#
_symmetry.space_group_name_H-M   'P 1'
#
loop_
_entity.id
_entity.type
_entity.pdbx_description
1 polymer ?
#
loop_
_entity_poly.entity_id
_entity_poly.type
_entity_poly.pdbx_seq_one_letter_code
_entity_poly.pdbx_strand_id
1 'polypeptide(L)' 'MVAFSAVAHDGARDSYGCHSNVAHGTYHCHSGPLAQRQFRSREAMMQAFVEAERQARPKPSLVPSRYRE' A
#
# COMPACT_ATOMS: atom_id res chain seq x y z
N MET A 1 29.25 21.20 -5.81
CA MET A 1 27.79 21.08 -5.63
C MET A 1 27.54 20.24 -4.39
N VAL A 2 27.08 20.85 -3.30
CA VAL A 2 26.78 20.14 -2.04
C VAL A 2 25.39 19.53 -2.19
N ALA A 3 25.33 18.22 -2.39
CA ALA A 3 24.08 17.48 -2.40
C ALA A 3 23.56 17.40 -0.96
N PHE A 4 22.55 18.21 -0.64
CA PHE A 4 21.78 18.06 0.58
C PHE A 4 20.89 16.83 0.41
N SER A 5 21.39 15.68 0.85
CA SER A 5 20.55 14.51 1.08
C SER A 5 19.57 14.88 2.19
N ALA A 6 18.41 15.40 1.82
CA ALA A 6 17.26 15.48 2.70
C ALA A 6 16.95 14.04 3.12
N VAL A 7 17.46 13.66 4.29
CA VAL A 7 17.03 12.47 5.01
C VAL A 7 15.55 12.69 5.26
N ALA A 8 14.72 12.18 4.34
CA ALA A 8 13.30 12.05 4.58
C ALA A 8 13.22 11.14 5.80
N HIS A 9 12.97 11.74 6.97
CA HIS A 9 12.83 11.00 8.21
C HIS A 9 11.65 10.08 8.03
N ASP A 10 11.99 8.82 7.80
CA ASP A 10 11.09 7.71 7.66
C ASP A 10 10.53 7.44 9.05
N GLY A 11 9.52 8.22 9.44
CA GLY A 11 8.82 8.02 10.70
C GLY A 11 8.39 6.56 10.83
N ALA A 12 8.35 6.04 12.06
CA ALA A 12 8.01 4.64 12.29
C ALA A 12 6.70 4.28 11.55
N ARG A 13 6.83 3.39 10.56
CA ARG A 13 5.71 2.81 9.84
C ARG A 13 5.16 1.62 10.62
N ASP A 14 3.87 1.37 10.46
CA ASP A 14 3.24 0.16 10.95
C ASP A 14 3.50 -1.04 10.02
N SER A 15 2.93 -2.18 10.38
CA SER A 15 3.02 -3.44 9.62
C SER A 15 2.45 -3.36 8.19
N TYR A 16 1.67 -2.32 7.86
CA TYR A 16 1.17 -2.08 6.51
C TYR A 16 2.13 -1.22 5.68
N GLY A 17 3.23 -0.71 6.27
CA GLY A 17 4.14 0.22 5.62
C GLY A 17 3.60 1.65 5.59
N CYS A 18 2.67 1.98 6.49
CA CYS A 18 2.03 3.28 6.57
C CYS A 18 2.27 3.96 7.93
N HIS A 19 2.03 5.26 8.04
CA HIS A 19 2.12 5.98 9.31
C HIS A 19 1.05 7.06 9.41
N SER A 20 0.61 7.33 10.65
CA SER A 20 -0.33 8.40 10.97
C SER A 20 0.39 9.74 11.07
N ASN A 21 -0.01 10.70 10.28
CA ASN A 21 0.41 12.09 10.38
C ASN A 21 -0.55 12.85 11.31
N VAL A 22 -0.21 12.89 12.59
CA VAL A 22 -1.04 13.51 13.65
C VAL A 22 -1.23 15.02 13.40
N ALA A 23 -0.25 15.67 12.76
CA ALA A 23 -0.31 17.11 12.49
C ALA A 23 -1.38 17.48 11.46
N HIS A 24 -1.69 16.59 10.53
CA HIS A 24 -2.67 16.83 9.46
C HIS A 24 -3.89 15.91 9.54
N GLY A 25 -3.90 14.96 10.48
CA GLY A 25 -4.94 13.93 10.57
C GLY A 25 -4.97 13.03 9.33
N THR A 26 -3.84 12.87 8.63
CA THR A 26 -3.74 12.04 7.43
C THR A 26 -2.94 10.78 7.69
N TYR A 27 -3.02 9.82 6.79
CA TYR A 27 -2.38 8.52 6.95
C TYR A 27 -1.65 8.13 5.68
N HIS A 28 -0.32 8.02 5.76
CA HIS A 28 0.56 7.96 4.60
C HIS A 28 1.22 6.61 4.48
N CYS A 29 1.09 5.99 3.31
CA CYS A 29 1.68 4.69 2.99
C CYS A 29 2.88 4.87 2.07
N HIS A 30 3.98 4.20 2.39
CA HIS A 30 5.20 4.24 1.58
C HIS A 30 5.59 2.88 1.02
N SER A 31 5.05 1.79 1.56
CA SER A 31 5.33 0.42 1.15
C SER A 31 4.04 -0.39 1.04
N GLY A 32 4.13 -1.58 0.43
CA GLY A 32 2.98 -2.47 0.24
C GLY A 32 2.08 -2.07 -0.94
N PRO A 33 0.88 -2.67 -1.04
CA PRO A 33 -0.03 -2.48 -2.18
C PRO A 33 -0.62 -1.06 -2.26
N LEU A 34 -0.45 -0.25 -1.21
CA LEU A 34 -0.91 1.14 -1.14
C LEU A 34 0.26 2.12 -1.09
N ALA A 35 1.47 1.72 -1.50
CA ALA A 35 2.63 2.60 -1.51
C ALA A 35 2.37 3.91 -2.26
N GLN A 36 2.91 5.03 -1.73
CA GLN A 36 2.74 6.39 -2.24
C GLN A 36 1.30 6.93 -2.18
N ARG A 37 0.38 6.24 -1.47
CA ARG A 37 -0.99 6.73 -1.26
C ARG A 37 -1.12 7.39 0.11
N GLN A 38 -2.03 8.35 0.20
CA GLN A 38 -2.45 8.97 1.46
C GLN A 38 -3.95 8.82 1.65
N PHE A 39 -4.36 8.66 2.90
CA PHE A 39 -5.73 8.47 3.32
C PHE A 39 -6.10 9.48 4.40
N ARG A 40 -7.41 9.75 4.54
CA ARG A 40 -7.93 10.62 5.59
C ARG A 40 -7.87 9.98 6.98
N SER A 41 -7.80 8.66 7.05
CA SER A 41 -7.71 7.92 8.29
C SER A 41 -7.22 6.50 8.02
N ARG A 42 -6.89 5.78 9.10
CA ARG A 42 -6.51 4.37 9.04
C ARG A 42 -7.66 3.50 8.51
N GLU A 43 -8.91 3.81 8.85
CA GLU A 43 -10.09 3.08 8.39
C GLU A 43 -10.27 3.20 6.87
N ALA A 44 -10.07 4.41 6.33
CA ALA A 44 -10.10 4.63 4.88
C ALA A 44 -8.97 3.88 4.16
N MET A 45 -7.78 3.79 4.78
CA MET A 45 -6.69 2.95 4.28
C MET A 45 -7.08 1.46 4.29
N MET A 46 -7.67 0.95 5.38
CA MET A 46 -8.08 -0.46 5.50
C MET A 46 -9.06 -0.88 4.40
N GLN A 47 -10.02 -0.03 4.06
CA GLN A 47 -10.96 -0.31 2.96
C GLN A 47 -10.23 -0.46 1.62
N ALA A 48 -9.30 0.46 1.33
CA ALA A 48 -8.48 0.38 0.13
C ALA A 48 -7.52 -0.83 0.15
N PHE A 49 -7.03 -1.23 1.31
CA PHE A 49 -6.12 -2.37 1.47
C PHE A 49 -6.82 -3.67 1.13
N VAL A 50 -8.03 -3.89 1.67
CA VAL A 50 -8.85 -5.07 1.35
C VAL A 50 -9.16 -5.15 -0.14
N GLU A 51 -9.46 -4.02 -0.79
CA GLU A 51 -9.69 -3.99 -2.23
C GLU A 51 -8.41 -4.31 -3.03
N ALA A 52 -7.27 -3.72 -2.64
CA ALA A 52 -5.98 -3.96 -3.29
C ALA A 52 -5.52 -5.43 -3.13
N GLU A 53 -5.70 -6.03 -1.96
CA GLU A 53 -5.47 -7.46 -1.71
C GLU A 53 -6.35 -8.33 -2.61
N ARG A 54 -7.63 -7.97 -2.77
CA ARG A 54 -8.56 -8.69 -3.64
C ARG A 54 -8.16 -8.62 -5.11
N GLN A 55 -7.60 -7.49 -5.55
CA GLN A 55 -7.09 -7.30 -6.90
C GLN A 55 -5.75 -8.01 -7.12
N ALA A 56 -4.88 -8.01 -6.11
CA ALA A 56 -3.59 -8.71 -6.14
C ALA A 56 -3.76 -10.23 -6.16
N ARG A 57 -4.86 -10.74 -5.59
CA ARG A 57 -5.21 -12.16 -5.69
C ARG A 57 -5.48 -12.50 -7.16
N PRO A 58 -4.64 -13.35 -7.79
CA PRO A 58 -4.86 -13.70 -9.18
C PRO A 58 -6.23 -14.35 -9.29
N LYS A 59 -7.07 -13.85 -10.21
CA LYS A 59 -8.29 -14.57 -10.58
C LYS A 59 -7.86 -16.00 -10.87
N PRO A 60 -8.50 -17.02 -10.27
CA PRO A 60 -8.23 -18.40 -10.68
C PRO A 60 -8.48 -18.44 -12.16
N SER A 61 -7.41 -18.56 -12.94
CA SER A 61 -7.50 -18.81 -14.36
C SER A 61 -8.20 -20.15 -14.44
N LEU A 62 -9.50 -20.12 -14.74
CA LEU A 62 -10.21 -21.30 -15.20
C LEU A 62 -9.59 -21.64 -16.55
N VAL A 63 -8.37 -22.19 -16.53
CA VAL A 63 -7.78 -22.82 -17.71
C VAL A 63 -8.75 -23.92 -18.10
N PRO A 64 -9.42 -23.81 -19.26
CA PRO A 64 -10.34 -24.85 -19.67
C PRO A 64 -9.50 -26.11 -19.91
N SER A 65 -9.86 -27.18 -19.22
CA SER A 65 -9.26 -28.52 -19.28
C SER A 65 -9.45 -29.14 -20.68
N ARG A 66 -8.75 -28.61 -21.68
CA ARG A 66 -8.93 -28.98 -23.10
C ARG A 66 -7.65 -29.53 -23.74
N TYR A 67 -6.54 -29.64 -23.02
CA TYR A 67 -5.33 -30.30 -23.51
C TYR A 67 -5.08 -31.59 -22.74
N ARG A 68 -5.61 -32.68 -23.28
CA ARG A 68 -5.23 -34.07 -23.02
C ARG A 68 -5.22 -34.77 -24.38
N GLU A 69 -4.03 -34.97 -24.91
CA GLU A 69 -3.73 -35.86 -26.06
C GLU A 69 -2.55 -36.74 -25.66
#